data_AF-A0A1Y4AWT0-F1
#
_entry.id   AF-A0A1Y4AWT0-F1
#
_cell.length_a   1.000
_cell.length_b   1.000
_cell.length_c   1.000
_cell.angle_alpha   90.00
_cell.angle_beta   90.00
_cell.angle_gamma   90.00
#
_symmetry.space_group_name_H-M   'P 1'
#
loop_
_entity.id
_entity.type
_entity.pdbx_description
1 polymer ?
#
loop_
_entity_poly.entity_id
_entity_poly.type
_entity_poly.pdbx_seq_one_letter_code
_entity_poly.pdbx_strand_id
1 'polypeptide(L)'
;MNTKNDKTIICALCGKVMDHETIYPIGKTPSACCGTCFHQLPDCVRSHPCDITEEAASALLRKQIEAKRRINAGSLCIRYKKIDYFQHNDVLRFSGYVMDMANISGFTFYSTYKEELPDKTGAVVHIWCKVFLKEPAVFLLDYVGESPLFYRNGPLAKQRPWETFYRLTGLDKKKEKKRTHKEKGNDRKRSDMDPVHDAKVLFMINGDYTLEELKSRYRKLQKAFHPDNGEGDAEASQKINDAYAVLKRAYQSPH
;
A
#
# COMPACT_ATOMS: atom_id res chain seq x y z
N MET A 1 50.75 9.69 31.61
CA MET A 1 49.36 9.49 32.05
C MET A 1 48.46 9.83 30.87
N ASN A 2 48.02 8.82 30.11
CA ASN A 2 47.26 9.03 28.88
C ASN A 2 45.78 9.00 29.22
N THR A 3 45.13 10.16 29.26
CA THR A 3 43.70 10.32 29.49
C THR A 3 42.94 9.77 28.30
N LYS A 4 42.65 8.46 28.32
CA LYS A 4 41.61 7.90 27.45
C LYS A 4 40.29 8.52 27.89
N ASN A 5 39.76 9.41 27.07
CA ASN A 5 38.36 9.80 27.10
C ASN A 5 37.53 8.55 26.81
N ASP A 6 37.24 7.74 27.82
CA ASP A 6 36.18 6.72 27.78
C ASP A 6 34.86 7.48 27.69
N LYS A 7 34.48 7.87 26.47
CA LYS A 7 33.15 8.41 26.21
C LYS A 7 32.16 7.31 26.53
N THR A 8 31.56 7.38 27.71
CA THR A 8 30.44 6.53 28.12
C THR A 8 29.36 6.59 27.05
N ILE A 9 29.04 5.45 26.45
CA ILE A 9 28.01 5.37 25.41
C ILE A 9 26.69 5.07 26.11
N ILE A 10 25.66 5.86 25.83
CA ILE A 10 24.34 5.75 26.46
C ILE A 10 23.33 5.32 25.41
N CYS A 11 22.49 4.34 25.73
CA CYS A 11 21.41 3.92 24.86
C CYS A 11 20.37 5.04 24.71
N ALA A 12 20.16 5.51 23.48
CA ALA A 12 19.20 6.57 23.15
C ALA A 12 17.76 6.25 23.59
N LEU A 13 17.40 4.96 23.65
CA LEU A 13 16.02 4.56 23.92
C LEU A 13 15.70 4.28 25.39
N CYS A 14 16.68 3.85 26.19
CA CYS A 14 16.47 3.50 27.60
C CYS A 14 17.41 4.19 28.59
N GLY A 15 18.38 4.97 28.13
CA GLY A 15 19.32 5.70 28.98
C GLY A 15 20.35 4.81 29.71
N LYS A 16 20.38 3.49 29.45
CA LYS A 16 21.38 2.60 30.04
C LYS A 16 22.76 2.88 29.47
N VAL A 17 23.76 2.90 30.34
CA VAL A 17 25.17 2.88 29.95
C VAL A 17 25.45 1.55 29.25
N MET A 18 26.08 1.63 28.08
CA MET A 18 26.48 0.48 27.28
C MET A 18 27.99 0.33 27.37
N ASP A 19 28.43 -0.92 27.44
CA ASP A 19 29.79 -1.31 27.11
C ASP A 19 30.06 -1.13 25.62
N HIS A 20 31.32 -1.23 25.20
CA HIS A 20 31.74 -1.07 23.80
C HIS A 20 31.25 -2.19 22.86
N GLU A 21 30.29 -3.02 23.27
CA GLU A 21 29.73 -4.11 22.47
C GLU A 21 28.47 -3.69 21.70
N THR A 22 28.21 -4.45 20.62
CA THR A 22 27.20 -4.28 19.56
C THR A 22 26.19 -3.16 19.77
N ILE A 23 26.51 -2.00 19.21
CA ILE A 23 25.64 -0.82 19.15
C ILE A 23 24.81 -0.90 17.87
N TYR A 24 23.50 -0.72 18.00
CA TYR A 24 22.58 -0.65 16.87
C TYR A 24 22.27 0.81 16.52
N PRO A 25 22.29 1.20 15.24
CA PRO A 25 21.87 2.53 14.84
C PRO A 25 20.35 2.69 15.00
N ILE A 26 19.91 3.88 15.40
CA ILE A 26 18.50 4.29 15.38
C ILE A 26 18.43 5.79 15.07
N GLY A 27 17.44 6.22 14.27
CA GLY A 27 17.31 7.65 13.95
C GLY A 27 17.95 8.05 12.62
N LYS A 28 17.53 9.22 12.10
CA LYS A 28 18.11 9.83 10.89
C LYS A 28 19.57 10.24 11.09
N THR A 29 19.90 10.74 12.27
CA THR A 29 21.27 10.85 12.79
C THR A 29 21.48 9.65 13.70
N PRO A 30 22.13 8.58 13.22
CA PRO A 30 22.11 7.30 13.91
C PRO A 30 22.73 7.42 15.30
N SER A 31 21.88 7.33 16.31
CA SER A 31 22.26 7.25 17.72
C SER A 31 22.44 5.81 18.15
N ALA A 32 23.16 5.63 19.26
CA ALA A 32 23.48 4.33 19.79
C ALA A 32 22.28 3.72 20.53
N CYS A 33 21.80 2.55 20.10
CA CYS A 33 20.78 1.77 20.76
C CYS A 33 21.37 0.43 21.25
N CYS A 34 21.00 0.01 22.47
CA CYS A 34 21.39 -1.30 22.99
C CYS A 34 20.61 -2.42 22.29
N GLY A 35 21.18 -3.63 22.26
CA GLY A 35 20.54 -4.80 21.65
C GLY A 35 19.18 -5.13 22.25
N THR A 36 19.01 -5.00 23.58
CA THR A 36 17.73 -5.27 24.23
C THR A 36 16.61 -4.37 23.73
N CYS A 37 16.87 -3.07 23.56
CA CYS A 37 15.90 -2.12 23.03
C CYS A 37 15.67 -2.37 21.54
N PHE A 38 16.75 -2.58 20.78
CA PHE A 38 16.67 -2.82 19.34
C PHE A 38 15.80 -4.03 19.02
N HIS A 39 16.01 -5.17 19.68
CA HIS A 39 15.23 -6.39 19.46
C HIS A 39 13.78 -6.32 19.93
N GLN A 40 13.41 -5.31 20.72
CA GLN A 40 12.02 -5.08 21.11
C GLN A 40 11.28 -4.14 20.14
N LEU A 41 11.98 -3.46 19.23
CA LEU A 41 11.33 -2.66 18.20
C LEU A 41 10.59 -3.54 17.18
N PRO A 42 9.56 -3.00 16.49
CA PRO A 42 8.90 -3.71 15.40
C PRO A 42 9.91 -4.20 14.36
N ASP A 43 9.68 -5.37 13.78
CA ASP A 43 10.56 -5.98 12.79
C ASP A 43 10.80 -5.04 11.61
N CYS A 44 9.75 -4.36 11.14
CA CYS A 44 9.85 -3.38 10.06
C CYS A 44 10.76 -2.19 10.40
N VAL A 45 10.79 -1.77 11.67
CA VAL A 45 11.69 -0.71 12.16
C VAL A 45 13.11 -1.24 12.28
N ARG A 46 13.30 -2.48 12.74
CA ARG A 46 14.64 -3.09 12.82
C ARG A 46 15.27 -3.28 11.43
N SER A 47 14.46 -3.54 10.40
CA SER A 47 14.92 -3.62 9.01
C SER A 47 15.30 -2.26 8.43
N HIS A 48 14.68 -1.16 8.89
CA HIS A 48 14.92 0.20 8.41
C HIS A 48 15.03 1.20 9.58
N PRO A 49 16.07 1.08 10.43
CA PRO A 49 16.13 1.81 11.70
C PRO A 49 16.36 3.32 11.54
N CYS A 50 16.77 3.77 10.35
CA CYS A 50 16.97 5.19 10.05
C CYS A 50 15.67 5.92 9.67
N ASP A 51 14.57 5.19 9.42
CA ASP A 51 13.29 5.76 8.97
C ASP A 51 12.40 6.26 10.12
N ILE A 52 12.81 6.00 11.37
CA ILE A 52 12.09 6.41 12.58
C ILE A 52 12.92 7.39 13.39
N THR A 53 12.27 8.30 14.13
CA THR A 53 12.95 9.15 15.11
C THR A 53 13.19 8.42 16.44
N GLU A 54 14.17 8.87 17.21
CA GLU A 54 14.48 8.30 18.53
C GLU A 54 13.32 8.43 19.51
N GLU A 55 12.60 9.55 19.48
CA GLU A 55 11.44 9.80 20.33
C GLU A 55 10.31 8.82 19.99
N ALA A 56 10.08 8.57 18.70
CA ALA A 56 9.05 7.63 18.26
C ALA A 56 9.44 6.19 18.61
N ALA A 57 10.68 5.79 18.36
CA ALA A 57 11.18 4.46 18.75
C ALA A 57 11.08 4.24 20.27
N SER A 58 11.41 5.25 21.07
CA SER A 58 11.27 5.22 22.53
C SER A 58 9.81 5.11 22.97
N ALA A 59 8.91 5.86 22.35
CA ALA A 59 7.48 5.80 22.63
C ALA A 59 6.87 4.44 22.29
N LEU A 60 7.28 3.84 21.16
CA LEU A 60 6.88 2.48 20.78
C LEU A 60 7.30 1.47 21.85
N LEU A 61 8.55 1.49 22.32
CA LEU A 61 9.03 0.55 23.34
C LEU A 61 8.22 0.66 24.64
N ARG A 62 7.97 1.88 25.13
CA ARG A 62 7.19 2.12 26.35
C ARG A 62 5.76 1.58 26.22
N LYS A 63 5.06 1.94 25.13
CA LYS A 63 3.67 1.51 24.89
C LYS A 63 3.57 0.01 24.67
N GLN A 64 4.56 -0.62 24.04
CA GLN A 64 4.59 -2.07 23.90
C GLN A 64 4.71 -2.80 25.23
N ILE A 65 5.56 -2.33 26.13
CA ILE A 65 5.73 -2.96 27.44
C ILE A 65 4.39 -2.95 28.18
N GLU A 66 3.64 -1.85 28.11
CA GLU A 66 2.31 -1.73 28.69
C GLU A 66 1.30 -2.68 28.02
N ALA A 67 1.26 -2.74 26.70
CA ALA A 67 0.35 -3.62 25.96
C ALA A 67 0.65 -5.11 26.21
N LYS A 68 1.94 -5.49 26.26
CA LYS A 68 2.37 -6.88 26.54
C LYS A 68 1.91 -7.37 27.91
N ARG A 69 1.83 -6.50 28.92
CA ARG A 69 1.34 -6.87 30.27
C ARG A 69 -0.11 -7.33 30.28
N ARG A 70 -0.90 -7.01 29.25
CA ARG A 70 -2.29 -7.45 29.13
C ARG A 70 -2.41 -8.85 28.55
N ILE A 71 -1.35 -9.39 27.95
CA ILE A 71 -1.36 -10.71 27.31
C ILE A 71 -0.68 -11.72 28.22
N ASN A 72 -1.36 -12.84 28.48
CA ASN A 72 -0.82 -13.98 29.22
C ASN A 72 -0.78 -15.22 28.32
N ALA A 73 -0.12 -16.29 28.77
CA ALA A 73 0.00 -17.54 28.00
C ALA A 73 -1.36 -18.17 27.60
N GLY A 74 -2.43 -17.89 28.35
CA GLY A 74 -3.78 -18.37 28.06
C GLY A 74 -4.68 -17.39 27.28
N SER A 75 -4.17 -16.22 26.87
CA SER A 75 -4.98 -15.23 26.16
C SER A 75 -5.44 -15.75 24.81
N LEU A 76 -6.75 -15.78 24.60
CA LEU A 76 -7.35 -16.13 23.31
C LEU A 76 -7.03 -15.04 22.28
N CYS A 77 -6.58 -15.46 21.09
CA CYS A 77 -6.33 -14.57 19.97
C CYS A 77 -6.90 -15.10 18.67
N ILE A 78 -7.41 -14.18 17.85
CA ILE A 78 -7.79 -14.44 16.47
C ILE A 78 -6.55 -14.20 15.62
N ARG A 79 -6.05 -15.24 14.96
CA ARG A 79 -4.90 -15.15 14.08
C ARG A 79 -5.34 -14.97 12.63
N TYR A 80 -4.85 -13.93 11.99
CA TYR A 80 -4.92 -13.75 10.55
C TYR A 80 -3.51 -13.63 9.98
N LYS A 81 -3.04 -14.72 9.36
CA LYS A 81 -1.66 -14.84 8.86
C LYS A 81 -0.66 -14.47 9.98
N LYS A 82 0.23 -13.48 9.79
CA LYS A 82 1.18 -12.97 10.79
C LYS A 82 0.63 -11.84 11.68
N ILE A 83 -0.68 -11.64 11.72
CA ILE A 83 -1.35 -10.71 12.63
C ILE A 83 -2.11 -11.53 13.68
N ASP A 84 -1.95 -11.18 14.94
CA ASP A 84 -2.76 -11.75 16.03
C ASP A 84 -3.56 -10.65 16.72
N TYR A 85 -4.87 -10.82 16.83
CA TYR A 85 -5.76 -9.92 17.54
C TYR A 85 -6.24 -10.57 18.84
N PHE A 86 -5.87 -9.98 19.98
CA PHE A 86 -6.28 -10.41 21.30
C PHE A 86 -7.53 -9.63 21.71
N GLN A 87 -8.69 -10.10 21.24
CA GLN A 87 -9.96 -9.37 21.34
C GLN A 87 -10.32 -8.97 22.77
N HIS A 88 -10.16 -9.87 23.74
CA HIS A 88 -10.49 -9.56 25.15
C HIS A 88 -9.47 -8.67 25.85
N ASN A 89 -8.30 -8.46 25.25
CA ASN A 89 -7.22 -7.66 25.82
C ASN A 89 -7.07 -6.31 25.10
N ASP A 90 -7.84 -6.07 24.04
CA ASP A 90 -7.78 -4.89 23.16
C ASP A 90 -6.37 -4.61 22.64
N VAL A 91 -5.70 -5.66 22.20
CA VAL A 91 -4.31 -5.59 21.72
C VAL A 91 -4.14 -6.32 20.40
N LEU A 92 -3.36 -5.72 19.51
CA LEU A 92 -2.94 -6.30 18.24
C LEU A 92 -1.44 -6.63 18.29
N ARG A 93 -1.06 -7.79 17.79
CA ARG A 93 0.33 -8.14 17.51
C ARG A 93 0.57 -8.15 16.01
N PHE A 94 1.52 -7.34 15.58
CA PHE A 94 1.90 -7.14 14.18
C PHE A 94 3.38 -6.75 14.07
N SER A 95 4.12 -7.30 13.11
CA SER A 95 5.56 -7.04 12.92
C SER A 95 6.38 -7.31 14.21
N GLY A 96 6.07 -8.41 14.91
CA GLY A 96 6.67 -8.75 16.21
C GLY A 96 6.30 -7.78 17.36
N TYR A 97 5.57 -6.70 17.06
CA TYR A 97 5.24 -5.63 17.97
C TYR A 97 3.82 -5.76 18.51
N VAL A 98 3.64 -5.46 19.79
CA VAL A 98 2.36 -5.57 20.50
C VAL A 98 1.84 -4.16 20.78
N MET A 99 0.67 -3.83 20.25
CA MET A 99 0.10 -2.48 20.29
C MET A 99 -1.33 -2.47 20.81
N ASP A 100 -1.67 -1.42 21.55
CA ASP A 100 -3.05 -1.14 21.96
C ASP A 100 -3.93 -0.81 20.75
N MET A 101 -5.10 -1.44 20.64
CA MET A 101 -6.09 -1.15 19.60
C MET A 101 -6.54 0.31 19.62
N ALA A 102 -6.67 0.94 20.79
CA ALA A 102 -7.08 2.33 20.91
C ALA A 102 -6.08 3.31 20.26
N ASN A 103 -4.81 2.90 20.18
CA ASN A 103 -3.74 3.67 19.55
C ASN A 103 -3.68 3.52 18.03
N ILE A 104 -4.45 2.59 17.44
CA ILE A 104 -4.50 2.42 15.99
C ILE A 104 -5.50 3.43 15.41
N SER A 105 -5.05 4.23 14.44
CA SER A 105 -5.93 5.15 13.68
C SER A 105 -6.52 4.50 12.43
N GLY A 106 -5.85 3.47 11.91
CA GLY A 106 -6.34 2.67 10.80
C GLY A 106 -5.28 1.67 10.34
N PHE A 107 -5.66 0.80 9.41
CA PHE A 107 -4.71 -0.03 8.68
C PHE A 107 -5.17 -0.24 7.25
N THR A 108 -4.24 -0.57 6.37
CA THR A 108 -4.49 -0.81 4.95
C THR A 108 -3.73 -2.04 4.51
N PHE A 109 -4.40 -2.91 3.77
CA PHE A 109 -3.77 -4.04 3.10
C PHE A 109 -3.52 -3.70 1.65
N TYR A 110 -2.37 -4.11 1.13
CA TYR A 110 -2.12 -4.12 -0.30
C TYR A 110 -1.34 -5.37 -0.68
N SER A 111 -1.44 -5.73 -1.96
CA SER A 111 -0.89 -6.98 -2.48
C SER A 111 0.12 -6.73 -3.57
N THR A 112 1.22 -7.49 -3.57
CA THR A 112 2.18 -7.53 -4.67
C THR A 112 2.19 -8.93 -5.28
N TYR A 113 2.25 -9.02 -6.61
CA TYR A 113 2.34 -10.29 -7.32
C TYR A 113 3.60 -11.06 -6.89
N LYS A 114 3.48 -12.38 -6.69
CA LYS A 114 4.60 -13.27 -6.45
C LYS A 114 4.81 -14.20 -7.64
N GLU A 115 3.84 -15.07 -7.90
CA GLU A 115 3.90 -16.07 -8.96
C GLU A 115 2.51 -16.51 -9.41
N GLU A 116 2.39 -17.01 -10.64
CA GLU A 116 1.13 -17.55 -11.16
C GLU A 116 0.92 -18.98 -10.61
N LEU A 117 -0.32 -19.36 -10.34
CA LEU A 117 -0.64 -20.73 -9.94
C LEU A 117 -0.31 -21.72 -11.08
N PRO A 118 0.10 -22.97 -10.77
CA PRO A 118 0.47 -23.95 -11.80
C PRO A 118 -0.62 -24.24 -12.83
N ASP A 119 -1.88 -24.25 -12.38
CA ASP A 119 -3.07 -24.45 -13.21
C ASP A 119 -3.50 -23.18 -13.97
N LYS A 120 -2.78 -22.08 -13.74
CA LYS A 120 -3.05 -20.75 -14.27
C LYS A 120 -4.45 -20.25 -13.91
N THR A 121 -5.08 -20.69 -12.83
CA THR A 121 -6.41 -20.19 -12.42
C THR A 121 -6.33 -18.94 -11.55
N GLY A 122 -5.12 -18.55 -11.14
CA GLY A 122 -4.87 -17.44 -10.22
C GLY A 122 -3.39 -17.10 -10.14
N ALA A 123 -3.07 -16.22 -9.19
CA ALA A 123 -1.71 -15.97 -8.74
C ALA A 123 -1.62 -16.08 -7.22
N VAL A 124 -0.44 -16.41 -6.73
CA VAL A 124 -0.07 -16.14 -5.35
C VAL A 124 0.36 -14.68 -5.26
N VAL A 125 -0.20 -13.96 -4.30
CA VAL A 125 0.20 -12.58 -3.99
C VAL A 125 0.78 -12.51 -2.59
N HIS A 126 1.84 -11.73 -2.42
CA HIS A 126 2.28 -11.29 -1.11
C HIS A 126 1.31 -10.23 -0.60
N ILE A 127 0.85 -10.39 0.64
CA ILE A 127 0.02 -9.42 1.33
C ILE A 127 0.90 -8.64 2.29
N TRP A 128 0.81 -7.32 2.20
CA TRP A 128 1.45 -6.36 3.06
C TRP A 128 0.38 -5.62 3.86
N CYS A 129 0.67 -5.33 5.12
CA CYS A 129 -0.21 -4.54 5.98
C CYS A 129 0.53 -3.29 6.42
N LYS A 130 -0.13 -2.15 6.30
CA LYS A 130 0.32 -0.87 6.82
C LYS A 130 -0.60 -0.47 7.97
N VAL A 131 -0.09 -0.40 9.19
CA VAL A 131 -0.84 -0.01 10.40
C VAL A 131 -0.43 1.40 10.79
N PHE A 132 -1.39 2.31 10.93
CA PHE A 132 -1.18 3.69 11.33
C PHE A 132 -1.44 3.84 12.83
N LEU A 133 -0.50 4.48 13.53
CA LEU A 133 -0.59 4.74 14.97
C LEU A 133 -0.89 6.22 15.21
N LYS A 134 -1.65 6.50 16.28
CA LYS A 134 -1.92 7.87 16.75
C LYS A 134 -0.73 8.43 17.50
N GLU A 135 -0.14 7.63 18.40
CA GLU A 135 0.97 8.03 19.24
C GLU A 135 1.99 6.89 19.43
N PRO A 136 3.24 7.05 18.98
CA PRO A 136 3.71 8.14 18.12
C PRO A 136 3.00 8.09 16.76
N ALA A 137 2.88 9.25 16.10
CA ALA A 137 2.25 9.38 14.78
C ALA A 137 3.14 8.80 13.67
N VAL A 138 3.20 7.46 13.61
CA VAL A 138 3.99 6.68 12.66
C VAL A 138 3.13 5.61 12.02
N PHE A 139 3.64 4.96 10.97
CA PHE A 139 3.07 3.73 10.46
C PHE A 139 4.07 2.58 10.57
N LEU A 140 3.55 1.37 10.78
CA LEU A 140 4.30 0.13 10.69
C LEU A 140 3.88 -0.58 9.41
N LEU A 141 4.85 -1.00 8.60
CA LEU A 141 4.61 -1.69 7.34
C LEU A 141 5.37 -3.00 7.32
N ASP A 142 4.65 -4.12 7.20
CA ASP A 142 5.26 -5.44 7.19
C ASP A 142 4.46 -6.43 6.35
N TYR A 143 5.17 -7.45 5.90
CA TYR A 143 4.65 -8.59 5.18
C TYR A 143 3.85 -9.49 6.12
N VAL A 144 2.57 -9.71 5.80
CA VAL A 144 1.67 -10.51 6.65
C VAL A 144 1.53 -11.95 6.18
N GLY A 145 1.78 -12.25 4.91
CA GLY A 145 1.71 -13.61 4.37
C GLY A 145 1.27 -13.64 2.91
N GLU A 146 1.14 -14.84 2.36
CA GLU A 146 0.71 -15.05 0.97
C GLU A 146 -0.78 -15.35 0.91
N SER A 147 -1.44 -14.96 -0.17
CA SER A 147 -2.81 -15.36 -0.45
C SER A 147 -2.97 -15.74 -1.91
N PRO A 148 -3.76 -16.78 -2.23
CA PRO A 148 -4.18 -16.99 -3.60
C PRO A 148 -5.16 -15.87 -4.00
N LEU A 149 -4.93 -15.29 -5.17
CA LEU A 149 -5.85 -14.44 -5.89
C LEU A 149 -6.34 -15.24 -7.09
N PHE A 150 -7.56 -15.75 -6.99
CA PHE A 150 -8.18 -16.46 -8.11
C PHE A 150 -8.68 -15.47 -9.13
N TYR A 151 -8.32 -15.73 -10.37
CA TYR A 151 -8.76 -14.95 -11.48
C TYR A 151 -10.22 -15.31 -11.80
N ARG A 152 -11.13 -14.34 -11.64
CA ARG A 152 -12.55 -14.55 -11.95
C ARG A 152 -12.81 -15.02 -13.40
N ASN A 153 -11.87 -14.77 -14.32
CA ASN A 153 -11.99 -15.09 -15.75
C ASN A 153 -10.81 -15.95 -16.29
N GLY A 154 -10.12 -16.74 -15.46
CA GLY A 154 -9.00 -17.61 -15.89
C GLY A 154 -7.61 -16.92 -15.91
N PRO A 155 -6.54 -17.55 -16.45
CA PRO A 155 -5.13 -17.10 -16.37
C PRO A 155 -4.89 -15.62 -16.62
N LEU A 156 -3.85 -14.99 -16.06
CA LEU A 156 -3.60 -13.54 -16.32
C LEU A 156 -3.39 -13.27 -17.80
N ALA A 157 -2.73 -14.20 -18.49
CA ALA A 157 -2.52 -14.17 -19.93
C ALA A 157 -3.80 -14.39 -20.75
N LYS A 158 -4.85 -14.99 -20.16
CA LYS A 158 -6.18 -15.19 -20.79
C LYS A 158 -7.22 -14.18 -20.31
N GLN A 159 -6.99 -13.59 -19.15
CA GLN A 159 -7.68 -12.41 -18.72
C GLN A 159 -7.38 -11.35 -19.76
N ARG A 160 -8.44 -10.71 -20.15
CA ARG A 160 -8.42 -9.50 -20.93
C ARG A 160 -8.63 -8.40 -19.91
N PRO A 161 -7.60 -7.87 -19.22
CA PRO A 161 -7.76 -6.75 -18.29
C PRO A 161 -8.60 -5.62 -18.90
N TRP A 162 -8.51 -5.48 -20.23
CA TRP A 162 -9.32 -4.58 -21.02
C TRP A 162 -10.82 -4.92 -21.06
N GLU A 163 -11.27 -6.17 -20.94
CA GLU A 163 -12.72 -6.47 -20.81
C GLU A 163 -13.29 -5.96 -19.48
N THR A 164 -12.50 -6.02 -18.40
CA THR A 164 -12.87 -5.39 -17.13
C THR A 164 -12.87 -3.86 -17.26
N PHE A 165 -11.88 -3.28 -17.96
CA PHE A 165 -11.86 -1.86 -18.33
C PHE A 165 -13.08 -1.47 -19.19
N TYR A 166 -13.40 -2.18 -20.27
CA TYR A 166 -14.56 -1.97 -21.14
C TYR A 166 -15.90 -2.11 -20.37
N ARG A 167 -15.97 -3.03 -19.39
CA ARG A 167 -17.14 -3.19 -18.51
C ARG A 167 -17.30 -2.05 -17.52
N LEU A 168 -16.22 -1.56 -16.93
CA LEU A 168 -16.21 -0.47 -15.96
C LEU A 168 -16.35 0.91 -16.63
N THR A 169 -15.82 1.07 -17.84
CA THR A 169 -15.90 2.31 -18.64
C THR A 169 -17.09 2.33 -19.59
N GLY A 170 -17.86 1.23 -19.70
CA GLY A 170 -19.04 1.14 -20.56
C GLY A 170 -18.76 1.00 -22.06
N LEU A 171 -17.50 0.89 -22.47
CA LEU A 171 -17.03 0.84 -23.86
C LEU A 171 -17.14 -0.57 -24.51
N ASP A 172 -18.14 -1.37 -24.15
CA ASP A 172 -18.27 -2.79 -24.54
C ASP A 172 -18.66 -2.99 -26.04
N LYS A 173 -17.71 -3.46 -26.86
CA LYS A 173 -17.83 -3.67 -28.33
C LYS A 173 -18.95 -4.66 -28.74
N LYS A 174 -19.49 -5.50 -27.84
CA LYS A 174 -20.42 -6.59 -28.21
C LYS A 174 -21.91 -6.23 -28.20
N LYS A 175 -22.34 -5.15 -27.54
CA LYS A 175 -23.76 -4.75 -27.54
C LYS A 175 -24.17 -3.89 -28.73
N GLU A 176 -23.22 -3.26 -29.41
CA GLU A 176 -23.52 -2.32 -30.49
C GLU A 176 -23.89 -3.04 -31.81
N LYS A 177 -23.30 -4.21 -32.11
CA LYS A 177 -23.64 -4.98 -33.32
C LYS A 177 -24.98 -5.73 -33.27
N LYS A 178 -25.59 -5.95 -32.09
CA LYS A 178 -26.91 -6.61 -31.96
C LYS A 178 -28.07 -5.63 -31.74
N ARG A 179 -27.80 -4.36 -31.42
CA ARG A 179 -28.83 -3.35 -31.14
C ARG A 179 -29.28 -2.55 -32.37
N THR A 180 -28.70 -2.78 -33.55
CA THR A 180 -28.97 -1.97 -34.74
C THR A 180 -30.25 -2.30 -35.51
N HIS A 181 -31.09 -3.28 -35.08
CA HIS A 181 -32.31 -3.60 -35.86
C HIS A 181 -33.65 -3.68 -35.12
N LYS A 182 -33.72 -3.45 -33.80
CA LYS A 182 -35.02 -3.29 -33.12
C LYS A 182 -34.82 -2.44 -31.89
N GLU A 183 -35.74 -1.52 -31.66
CA GLU A 183 -35.79 -0.59 -30.50
C GLU A 183 -35.04 0.75 -30.70
N LYS A 184 -35.37 1.42 -31.81
CA LYS A 184 -35.49 2.90 -31.80
C LYS A 184 -36.75 3.25 -30.99
N GLY A 185 -36.62 3.34 -29.68
CA GLY A 185 -37.70 3.81 -28.82
C GLY A 185 -37.32 3.69 -27.35
N ASN A 186 -37.18 4.84 -26.69
CA ASN A 186 -36.88 4.99 -25.27
C ASN A 186 -35.47 4.61 -24.78
N ASP A 187 -34.50 5.49 -25.03
CA ASP A 187 -33.42 5.72 -24.05
C ASP A 187 -32.93 7.18 -24.08
N ARG A 188 -33.88 8.13 -24.13
CA ARG A 188 -33.63 9.52 -23.75
C ARG A 188 -33.66 9.61 -22.22
N LYS A 189 -32.62 9.11 -21.54
CA LYS A 189 -32.25 9.40 -20.13
C LYS A 189 -31.05 8.53 -19.70
N ARG A 190 -29.87 8.75 -20.30
CA ARG A 190 -28.60 8.54 -19.59
C ARG A 190 -27.92 9.89 -19.51
N SER A 191 -27.80 10.33 -18.27
CA SER A 191 -27.29 11.63 -17.80
C SER A 191 -25.99 12.05 -18.48
N ASP A 192 -25.88 13.35 -18.75
CA ASP A 192 -24.62 14.07 -18.94
C ASP A 192 -23.61 13.63 -17.86
N MET A 193 -22.62 12.81 -18.24
CA MET A 193 -21.48 12.48 -17.38
C MET A 193 -20.42 13.54 -17.58
N ASP A 194 -19.84 14.02 -16.47
CA ASP A 194 -18.75 15.01 -16.45
C ASP A 194 -17.51 14.44 -17.20
N PRO A 195 -17.12 15.03 -18.35
CA PRO A 195 -15.97 14.55 -19.12
C PRO A 195 -14.67 14.49 -18.32
N VAL A 196 -14.52 15.35 -17.30
CA VAL A 196 -13.35 15.36 -16.41
C VAL A 196 -13.37 14.13 -15.50
N HIS A 197 -14.53 13.77 -14.96
CA HIS A 197 -14.70 12.57 -14.15
C HIS A 197 -14.34 11.30 -14.95
N ASP A 198 -14.88 11.14 -16.16
CA ASP A 198 -14.61 9.98 -17.01
C ASP A 198 -13.12 9.88 -17.37
N ALA A 199 -12.49 11.02 -17.66
CA ALA A 199 -11.06 11.06 -17.92
C ALA A 199 -10.22 10.72 -16.67
N LYS A 200 -10.62 11.16 -15.46
CA LYS A 200 -9.98 10.78 -14.19
C LYS A 200 -10.07 9.27 -13.98
N VAL A 201 -11.23 8.65 -14.24
CA VAL A 201 -11.43 7.21 -14.14
C VAL A 201 -10.51 6.46 -15.10
N LEU A 202 -10.43 6.89 -16.37
CA LEU A 202 -9.54 6.27 -17.37
C LEU A 202 -8.07 6.31 -16.94
N PHE A 203 -7.64 7.41 -16.32
CA PHE A 203 -6.28 7.57 -15.79
C PHE A 203 -6.09 6.97 -14.39
N MET A 204 -7.12 6.35 -13.81
CA MET A 204 -7.14 5.81 -12.45
C MET A 204 -6.74 6.85 -11.39
N ILE A 205 -7.09 8.13 -11.62
CA ILE A 205 -6.79 9.25 -10.74
C ILE A 205 -7.94 9.38 -9.74
N ASN A 206 -7.64 9.21 -8.46
CA ASN A 206 -8.57 9.48 -7.38
C ASN A 206 -8.20 10.82 -6.75
N GLY A 207 -9.05 11.84 -6.91
CA GLY A 207 -8.84 13.17 -6.34
C GLY A 207 -8.07 14.13 -7.25
N ASP A 208 -7.21 14.95 -6.65
CA ASP A 208 -6.36 15.92 -7.34
C ASP A 208 -5.14 15.24 -7.95
N TYR A 209 -4.54 15.89 -8.95
CA TYR A 209 -3.38 15.38 -9.67
C TYR A 209 -2.47 16.51 -10.10
N THR A 210 -1.17 16.21 -10.20
CA THR A 210 -0.20 17.11 -10.83
C THR A 210 -0.09 16.84 -12.34
N LEU A 211 0.37 17.83 -13.11
CA LEU A 211 0.67 17.62 -14.54
C LEU A 211 1.76 16.57 -14.76
N GLU A 212 2.69 16.42 -13.82
CA GLU A 212 3.76 15.43 -13.91
C GLU A 212 3.22 14.01 -13.74
N GLU A 213 2.34 13.79 -12.77
CA GLU A 213 1.65 12.51 -12.59
C GLU A 213 0.77 12.17 -13.80
N LEU A 214 0.02 13.14 -14.32
CA LEU A 214 -0.80 12.95 -15.51
C LEU A 214 0.05 12.58 -16.73
N LYS A 215 1.16 13.29 -16.97
CA LYS A 215 2.12 12.98 -18.05
C LYS A 215 2.77 11.61 -17.89
N SER A 216 3.13 11.24 -16.66
CA SER A 216 3.73 9.95 -16.35
C SER A 216 2.77 8.80 -16.67
N ARG A 217 1.51 8.91 -16.23
CA ARG A 217 0.46 7.92 -16.54
C ARG A 217 0.15 7.86 -18.02
N TYR A 218 0.06 9.01 -18.70
CA TYR A 218 -0.15 9.09 -20.15
C TYR A 218 0.94 8.32 -20.92
N ARG A 219 2.21 8.55 -20.60
CA ARG A 219 3.33 7.86 -21.26
C ARG A 219 3.28 6.34 -21.04
N LYS A 220 2.93 5.89 -19.84
CA LYS A 220 2.78 4.46 -19.53
C LYS A 220 1.64 3.84 -20.33
N LEU A 221 0.50 4.50 -20.39
CA LEU A 221 -0.66 4.05 -21.16
C LEU A 221 -0.37 4.05 -22.67
N GLN A 222 0.20 5.11 -23.22
CA GLN A 222 0.59 5.12 -24.64
C GLN A 222 1.64 4.06 -24.96
N LYS A 223 2.64 3.85 -24.10
CA LYS A 223 3.60 2.75 -24.30
C LYS A 223 2.95 1.36 -24.28
N ALA A 224 1.80 1.18 -23.64
CA ALA A 224 1.07 -0.08 -23.66
C ALA A 224 0.12 -0.21 -24.86
N PHE A 225 -0.53 0.87 -25.27
CA PHE A 225 -1.64 0.85 -26.22
C PHE A 225 -1.32 1.45 -27.60
N HIS A 226 -0.15 2.05 -27.80
CA HIS A 226 0.23 2.63 -29.10
C HIS A 226 0.26 1.53 -30.18
N PRO A 227 -0.33 1.77 -31.37
CA PRO A 227 -0.45 0.76 -32.43
C PRO A 227 0.91 0.17 -32.86
N ASP A 228 2.00 0.92 -32.72
CA ASP A 228 3.35 0.48 -33.07
C ASP A 228 3.93 -0.62 -32.16
N ASN A 229 3.30 -0.94 -31.03
CA ASN A 229 3.83 -1.91 -30.06
C ASN A 229 3.45 -3.38 -30.35
N GLY A 230 3.07 -3.73 -31.59
CA GLY A 230 2.75 -5.10 -32.02
C GLY A 230 1.41 -5.66 -31.50
N GLU A 231 1.04 -5.36 -30.25
CA GLU A 231 -0.25 -5.66 -29.60
C GLU A 231 -1.06 -4.39 -29.28
N GLY A 232 -0.72 -3.25 -29.90
CA GLY A 232 -1.38 -1.97 -29.68
C GLY A 232 -2.83 -1.92 -30.15
N ASP A 233 -3.61 -0.99 -29.58
CA ASP A 233 -5.01 -0.74 -29.93
C ASP A 233 -5.16 0.75 -30.28
N ALA A 234 -5.24 1.04 -31.58
CA ALA A 234 -5.35 2.41 -32.10
C ALA A 234 -6.56 3.17 -31.52
N GLU A 235 -7.66 2.48 -31.25
CA GLU A 235 -8.86 3.08 -30.68
C GLU A 235 -8.67 3.41 -29.20
N ALA A 236 -8.01 2.52 -28.45
CA ALA A 236 -7.64 2.78 -27.06
C ALA A 236 -6.60 3.91 -26.95
N SER A 237 -5.60 3.93 -27.84
CA SER A 237 -4.60 5.00 -27.92
C SER A 237 -5.27 6.36 -28.17
N GLN A 238 -6.26 6.43 -29.07
CA GLN A 238 -7.00 7.66 -29.31
C GLN A 238 -7.79 8.11 -28.06
N LYS A 239 -8.48 7.19 -27.38
CA LYS A 239 -9.21 7.51 -26.13
C LYS A 239 -8.28 8.02 -25.02
N ILE A 240 -7.06 7.48 -24.92
CA ILE A 240 -6.04 7.96 -24.00
C ILE A 240 -5.61 9.39 -24.34
N ASN A 241 -5.45 9.71 -25.64
CA ASN A 241 -5.12 11.07 -26.10
C ASN A 241 -6.23 12.07 -25.75
N ASP A 242 -7.48 11.69 -26.00
CA ASP A 242 -8.63 12.55 -25.77
C ASP A 242 -8.82 12.83 -24.27
N ALA A 243 -8.76 11.80 -23.44
CA ALA A 243 -8.86 11.93 -21.97
C ALA A 243 -7.68 12.74 -21.38
N TYR A 244 -6.46 12.58 -21.91
CA TYR A 244 -5.32 13.41 -21.52
C TYR A 244 -5.56 14.89 -21.84
N ALA A 245 -6.12 15.20 -23.01
CA ALA A 245 -6.43 16.57 -23.40
C ALA A 245 -7.49 17.21 -22.49
N VAL A 246 -8.51 16.45 -22.08
CA VAL A 246 -9.54 16.90 -21.13
C VAL A 246 -8.93 17.22 -19.76
N LEU A 247 -8.15 16.30 -19.17
CA LEU A 247 -7.53 16.53 -17.86
C LEU A 247 -6.47 17.63 -17.89
N LYS A 248 -5.74 17.76 -18.99
CA LYS A 248 -4.76 18.84 -19.16
C LYS A 248 -5.45 20.21 -19.21
N ARG A 249 -6.56 20.33 -19.93
CA ARG A 249 -7.37 21.56 -19.96
C ARG A 249 -7.98 21.87 -18.60
N ALA A 250 -8.58 20.88 -17.93
CA ALA A 250 -9.17 21.05 -16.61
C ALA A 250 -8.15 21.50 -15.55
N TYR A 251 -6.89 21.06 -15.66
CA TYR A 251 -5.81 21.53 -14.79
C TYR A 251 -5.38 22.97 -15.09
N GLN A 252 -5.42 23.38 -16.36
CA GLN A 252 -4.99 24.71 -16.82
C GLN A 252 -6.05 25.80 -16.66
N SER A 253 -7.33 25.41 -16.51
CA SER A 253 -8.45 26.28 -16.19
C SER A 253 -9.02 25.88 -14.83
N PRO A 254 -8.31 26.16 -13.71
CA PRO A 254 -8.87 25.95 -12.39
C PRO A 254 -10.07 26.89 -12.22
N HIS A 255 -11.24 26.32 -11.96
CA HIS A 255 -12.37 27.07 -11.41
C HIS A 255 -12.11 27.38 -9.94
#